data_AF-A0A662RXR3-F1
#
_entry.id   AF-A0A662RXR3-F1
#
_cell.length_a   1.000
_cell.length_b   1.000
_cell.length_c   1.000
_cell.angle_alpha   90.00
_cell.angle_beta   90.00
_cell.angle_gamma   90.00
#
_symmetry.space_group_name_H-M   'P 1'
#
loop_
_entity.id
_entity.type
_entity.pdbx_description
1 polymer ?
#
loop_
_entity_poly.entity_id
_entity_poly.type
_entity_poly.pdbx_seq_one_letter_code
_entity_poly.pdbx_strand_id
1 'polypeptide(L)'
;MSYSVSSFVYFVQDLAEYFDDFVERLMSQLALRGTAITEQHVESDLAKFKVKYKDERGSLIVIPIGKDIKAVYQVSGGGIIRKAIWGALTGGGLSTIVSSLFEESNKDKLLSLVGGLTAGGAYGAYDGFNTALSEATEFSRMLAEAIRDVERELREIKRGKEAAMEARREALQRLKGELEEVYAELTVLREEIDLAESEGKEVSKAKSRYERAEKLLDEAEEALSSGKEIKAKANLKAARRMIELARNALEEAM
;
A
#
# COMPACT_ATOMS: atom_id res chain seq x y z
N MET A 1 -47.29 -2.58 12.93
CA MET A 1 -45.91 -2.24 13.34
C MET A 1 -45.12 -1.91 12.09
N SER A 2 -44.60 -0.68 12.01
CA SER A 2 -43.68 -0.26 10.95
C SER A 2 -42.29 -0.75 11.33
N TYR A 3 -41.67 -1.58 10.50
CA TYR A 3 -40.29 -2.04 10.72
C TYR A 3 -39.34 -1.05 10.05
N SER A 4 -38.49 -0.39 10.83
CA SER A 4 -37.42 0.45 10.29
C SER A 4 -36.36 -0.44 9.64
N VAL A 5 -35.99 -0.12 8.40
CA VAL A 5 -34.85 -0.72 7.72
C VAL A 5 -33.60 -0.03 8.28
N SER A 6 -32.89 -0.68 9.19
CA SER A 6 -31.60 -0.18 9.69
C SER A 6 -30.50 -0.50 8.68
N SER A 7 -29.75 0.52 8.27
CA SER A 7 -28.58 0.41 7.40
C SER A 7 -27.35 1.00 8.09
N PHE A 8 -26.28 0.22 8.14
CA PHE A 8 -24.99 0.62 8.70
C PHE A 8 -23.99 0.85 7.57
N VAL A 9 -23.20 1.93 7.65
CA VAL A 9 -22.16 2.27 6.67
C VAL A 9 -20.85 2.56 7.41
N TYR A 10 -19.76 1.97 6.93
CA TYR A 10 -18.41 2.20 7.45
C TYR A 10 -17.45 2.53 6.31
N PHE A 11 -16.56 3.48 6.54
CA PHE A 11 -15.52 3.88 5.59
C PHE A 11 -14.14 3.59 6.17
N VAL A 12 -13.33 2.86 5.42
CA VAL A 12 -11.93 2.56 5.72
C VAL A 12 -11.08 3.42 4.80
N GLN A 13 -10.30 4.33 5.39
CA GLN A 13 -9.56 5.33 4.63
C GLN A 13 -8.24 4.80 4.10
N ASP A 14 -7.94 5.14 2.84
CA ASP A 14 -6.64 4.99 2.18
C ASP A 14 -6.08 3.55 2.19
N LEU A 15 -6.97 2.57 2.01
CA LEU A 15 -6.65 1.14 1.99
C LEU A 15 -7.23 0.39 0.77
N ALA A 16 -7.76 1.09 -0.24
CA ALA A 16 -8.34 0.43 -1.44
C ALA A 16 -7.34 -0.49 -2.17
N GLU A 17 -6.04 -0.17 -2.16
CA GLU A 17 -4.99 -1.03 -2.73
C GLU A 17 -4.84 -2.38 -2.00
N TYR A 18 -5.40 -2.51 -0.80
CA TYR A 18 -5.44 -3.72 0.02
C TYR A 18 -6.84 -4.35 0.04
N PHE A 19 -7.70 -4.07 -0.95
CA PHE A 19 -9.10 -4.52 -0.95
C PHE A 19 -9.25 -6.04 -0.79
N ASP A 20 -8.49 -6.84 -1.55
CA ASP A 20 -8.56 -8.30 -1.46
C ASP A 20 -8.16 -8.79 -0.06
N ASP A 21 -7.00 -8.32 0.46
CA ASP A 21 -6.53 -8.62 1.82
C ASP A 21 -7.55 -8.18 2.89
N PHE A 22 -8.19 -7.03 2.69
CA PHE A 22 -9.21 -6.49 3.58
C PHE A 22 -10.42 -7.43 3.64
N VAL A 23 -10.92 -7.86 2.48
CA VAL A 23 -12.08 -8.74 2.38
C VAL A 23 -11.79 -10.10 3.04
N GLU A 24 -10.65 -10.72 2.76
CA GLU A 24 -10.27 -12.00 3.36
C GLU A 24 -10.14 -11.93 4.89
N ARG A 25 -9.47 -10.89 5.40
CA ARG A 25 -9.31 -10.68 6.85
C ARG A 25 -10.64 -10.34 7.51
N LEU A 26 -11.50 -9.56 6.85
CA LEU A 26 -12.82 -9.24 7.36
C LEU A 26 -13.67 -10.50 7.48
N MET A 27 -13.69 -11.37 6.46
CA MET A 27 -14.37 -12.66 6.54
C MET A 27 -13.86 -13.51 7.71
N SER A 28 -12.55 -13.54 7.92
CA SER A 28 -11.92 -14.25 9.04
C SER A 28 -12.36 -13.66 10.40
N GLN A 29 -12.34 -12.34 10.55
CA GLN A 29 -12.79 -11.66 11.77
C GLN A 29 -14.28 -11.89 12.04
N LEU A 30 -15.12 -11.85 11.00
CA LEU A 30 -16.55 -12.15 11.12
C LEU A 30 -16.78 -13.58 11.61
N ALA A 31 -16.08 -14.55 11.02
CA ALA A 31 -16.18 -15.96 11.42
C ALA A 31 -15.71 -16.18 12.87
N LEU A 32 -14.57 -15.61 13.25
CA LEU A 32 -14.03 -15.68 14.63
C LEU A 32 -15.00 -15.09 15.65
N ARG A 33 -15.74 -14.04 15.26
CA ARG A 33 -16.74 -13.38 16.09
C ARG A 33 -18.11 -14.08 16.03
N GLY A 34 -18.21 -15.27 15.45
CA GLY A 34 -19.44 -16.08 15.44
C GLY A 34 -20.48 -15.67 14.39
N THR A 35 -20.07 -14.96 13.34
CA THR A 35 -20.92 -14.65 12.19
C THR A 35 -20.85 -15.79 11.18
N ALA A 36 -22.01 -16.33 10.80
CA ALA A 36 -22.12 -17.27 9.70
C ALA A 36 -22.28 -16.51 8.38
N ILE A 37 -21.41 -16.78 7.41
CA ILE A 37 -21.53 -16.30 6.03
C ILE A 37 -22.29 -17.37 5.24
N THR A 38 -23.55 -17.11 4.90
CA THR A 38 -24.43 -18.11 4.25
C THR A 38 -24.36 -18.08 2.73
N GLU A 39 -24.01 -16.93 2.15
CA GLU A 39 -23.72 -16.77 0.72
C GLU A 39 -22.59 -15.76 0.58
N GLN A 40 -21.69 -15.99 -0.38
CA GLN A 40 -20.58 -15.09 -0.67
C GLN A 40 -20.39 -14.94 -2.18
N HIS A 41 -20.04 -13.73 -2.59
CA HIS A 41 -19.62 -13.40 -3.96
C HIS A 41 -18.51 -12.37 -3.88
N VAL A 42 -17.31 -12.72 -4.33
CA VAL A 42 -16.12 -11.87 -4.24
C VAL A 42 -15.51 -11.72 -5.63
N GLU A 43 -15.40 -10.48 -6.08
CA GLU A 43 -14.70 -10.03 -7.28
C GLU A 43 -13.63 -8.99 -6.88
N SER A 44 -12.74 -8.62 -7.80
CA SER A 44 -11.62 -7.68 -7.54
C SER A 44 -12.03 -6.28 -7.09
N ASP A 45 -13.29 -5.89 -7.30
CA ASP A 45 -13.83 -4.56 -6.99
C ASP A 45 -15.15 -4.61 -6.19
N LEU A 46 -15.54 -5.79 -5.70
CA LEU A 46 -16.81 -5.98 -5.03
C LEU A 46 -16.83 -7.27 -4.22
N ALA A 47 -17.17 -7.16 -2.94
CA ALA A 47 -17.49 -8.30 -2.10
C ALA A 47 -18.92 -8.20 -1.55
N LYS A 48 -19.68 -9.28 -1.65
CA LYS A 48 -21.06 -9.39 -1.16
C LYS A 48 -21.18 -10.62 -0.27
N PHE A 49 -21.81 -10.44 0.89
CA PHE A 49 -22.04 -11.49 1.86
C PHE A 49 -23.48 -11.47 2.35
N LYS A 50 -24.10 -12.64 2.46
CA LYS A 50 -25.23 -12.83 3.37
C LYS A 50 -24.68 -13.31 4.70
N VAL A 51 -25.00 -12.58 5.76
CA VAL A 51 -24.47 -12.81 7.10
C VAL A 51 -25.59 -13.10 8.07
N LYS A 52 -25.32 -13.99 9.02
CA LYS A 52 -26.16 -14.26 10.18
C LYS A 52 -25.32 -14.18 11.45
N TYR A 53 -25.75 -13.35 12.38
CA TYR A 53 -25.13 -13.19 13.69
C TYR A 53 -26.20 -13.25 14.76
N LYS A 54 -26.15 -14.29 15.60
CA LYS A 54 -27.23 -14.64 16.53
C LYS A 54 -28.58 -14.76 15.77
N ASP A 55 -29.57 -13.97 16.15
CA ASP A 55 -30.90 -13.91 15.53
C ASP A 55 -31.00 -12.87 14.40
N GLU A 56 -29.95 -12.07 14.21
CA GLU A 56 -29.87 -11.05 13.17
C GLU A 56 -29.37 -11.65 11.85
N ARG A 57 -30.02 -11.30 10.75
CA ARG A 57 -29.59 -11.66 9.39
C ARG A 57 -29.49 -10.39 8.57
N GLY A 58 -28.60 -10.35 7.60
CA GLY A 58 -28.50 -9.22 6.71
C GLY A 58 -27.58 -9.44 5.52
N SER A 59 -27.46 -8.42 4.70
CA SER A 59 -26.54 -8.38 3.55
C SER A 59 -25.44 -7.35 3.83
N LEU A 60 -24.20 -7.76 3.63
CA LEU A 60 -23.00 -6.92 3.73
C LEU A 60 -22.41 -6.77 2.32
N ILE A 61 -22.14 -5.54 1.92
CA ILE A 61 -21.48 -5.19 0.65
C ILE A 61 -20.23 -4.39 0.98
N VAL A 62 -19.10 -4.74 0.38
CA VAL A 62 -17.82 -4.05 0.52
C VAL A 62 -17.32 -3.70 -0.87
N ILE A 63 -16.95 -2.43 -1.09
CA ILE A 63 -16.47 -1.93 -2.38
C ILE A 63 -15.31 -0.93 -2.18
N PRO A 64 -14.28 -0.93 -3.04
CA PRO A 64 -13.30 0.15 -3.10
C PRO A 64 -13.94 1.38 -3.78
N ILE A 65 -13.66 2.58 -3.24
CA ILE A 65 -14.07 3.88 -3.79
C ILE A 65 -12.88 4.83 -3.72
N GLY A 66 -12.30 5.13 -4.88
CA GLY A 66 -11.09 5.95 -4.93
C GLY A 66 -9.95 5.27 -4.17
N LYS A 67 -9.48 5.90 -3.08
CA LYS A 67 -8.45 5.34 -2.19
C LYS A 67 -9.02 4.58 -0.99
N ASP A 68 -10.33 4.64 -0.79
CA ASP A 68 -10.99 4.14 0.42
C ASP A 68 -11.75 2.84 0.14
N ILE A 69 -12.15 2.14 1.20
CA ILE A 69 -13.06 1.00 1.13
C ILE A 69 -14.34 1.37 1.88
N LYS A 70 -15.50 1.11 1.27
CA LYS A 70 -16.82 1.33 1.87
C LYS A 70 -17.48 -0.02 2.15
N ALA A 71 -17.88 -0.23 3.40
CA ALA A 71 -18.70 -1.35 3.83
C ALA A 71 -20.12 -0.88 4.16
N VAL A 72 -21.12 -1.59 3.65
CA VAL A 72 -22.55 -1.30 3.84
C VAL A 72 -23.24 -2.57 4.32
N TYR A 73 -23.89 -2.51 5.47
CA TYR A 73 -24.67 -3.60 6.04
C TYR A 73 -26.15 -3.23 6.14
N GLN A 74 -27.04 -4.16 5.77
CA GLN A 74 -28.48 -3.99 5.82
C GLN A 74 -29.15 -5.19 6.50
N VAL A 75 -29.97 -4.93 7.51
CA VAL A 75 -30.71 -5.96 8.26
C VAL A 75 -31.87 -6.53 7.43
N SER A 76 -32.04 -7.85 7.46
CA SER A 76 -33.17 -8.59 6.89
C SER A 76 -34.19 -8.90 8.00
N GLY A 77 -35.27 -8.13 8.08
CA GLY A 77 -36.37 -8.37 9.02
C GLY A 77 -37.19 -9.63 8.67
N GLY A 78 -37.48 -10.47 9.66
CA GLY A 78 -38.30 -11.68 9.49
C GLY A 78 -39.75 -11.34 9.13
N GLY A 79 -40.21 -11.84 7.97
CA GLY A 79 -41.60 -11.80 7.54
C GLY A 79 -41.83 -10.94 6.29
N ILE A 80 -42.10 -11.62 5.17
CA ILE A 80 -42.49 -11.10 3.85
C ILE A 80 -41.49 -10.07 3.29
N ILE A 81 -40.62 -10.57 2.41
CA ILE A 81 -39.98 -9.75 1.38
C ILE A 81 -41.10 -9.11 0.54
N ARG A 82 -41.60 -7.95 0.94
CA ARG A 82 -42.52 -7.18 0.11
C ARG A 82 -41.70 -6.58 -1.02
N LYS A 83 -42.08 -6.93 -2.25
CA LYS A 83 -41.71 -6.31 -3.54
C LYS A 83 -42.11 -4.81 -3.62
N ALA A 84 -42.07 -4.05 -2.53
CA ALA A 84 -42.69 -2.74 -2.39
C ALA A 84 -41.69 -1.66 -1.96
N ILE A 85 -40.52 -1.61 -2.62
CA ILE A 85 -39.73 -0.38 -2.75
C ILE A 85 -39.24 -0.35 -4.20
N TRP A 86 -40.18 -0.15 -5.12
CA TRP A 86 -39.93 0.09 -6.54
C TRP A 86 -40.25 1.56 -6.81
N GLY A 87 -39.22 2.36 -7.07
CA GLY A 87 -39.35 3.67 -7.71
C GLY A 87 -39.67 4.84 -6.78
N ALA A 88 -38.63 5.43 -6.19
CA ALA A 88 -38.49 6.88 -5.95
C ALA A 88 -37.20 7.10 -5.13
N LEU A 89 -36.22 7.81 -5.69
CA LEU A 89 -35.13 8.57 -5.03
C LEU A 89 -33.89 8.60 -5.92
N THR A 90 -34.08 9.15 -7.11
CA THR A 90 -33.08 10.01 -7.73
C THR A 90 -33.02 11.31 -6.92
N GLY A 91 -32.06 11.42 -6.00
CA GLY A 91 -31.70 12.68 -5.34
C GLY A 91 -32.15 12.82 -3.89
N GLY A 92 -31.17 12.75 -2.98
CA GLY A 92 -31.23 13.36 -1.65
C GLY A 92 -31.94 12.56 -0.56
N GLY A 93 -31.16 11.98 0.37
CA GLY A 93 -31.66 11.57 1.68
C GLY A 93 -31.24 10.18 2.13
N LEU A 94 -30.68 10.11 3.33
CA LEU A 94 -30.34 8.89 4.06
C LEU A 94 -31.61 8.07 4.32
N SER A 95 -31.91 7.09 3.47
CA SER A 95 -32.56 5.82 3.86
C SER A 95 -32.87 4.98 2.62
N THR A 96 -32.78 3.66 2.79
CA THR A 96 -33.23 2.59 1.88
C THR A 96 -32.39 2.29 0.63
N ILE A 97 -31.41 1.39 0.79
CA ILE A 97 -30.77 0.62 -0.29
C ILE A 97 -30.54 -0.82 0.21
N VAL A 98 -30.88 -1.94 -0.45
CA VAL A 98 -31.66 -2.24 -1.68
C VAL A 98 -31.94 -3.78 -1.73
N SER A 99 -33.09 -4.20 -2.28
CA SER A 99 -33.39 -5.59 -2.73
C SER A 99 -33.34 -5.83 -4.27
N SER A 100 -33.12 -4.79 -5.09
CA SER A 100 -32.93 -4.78 -6.55
C SER A 100 -31.47 -4.64 -7.05
N LEU A 101 -30.46 -4.76 -6.18
CA LEU A 101 -29.01 -4.73 -6.49
C LEU A 101 -28.45 -6.14 -6.77
N PHE A 102 -29.35 -7.13 -6.88
CA PHE A 102 -29.03 -8.56 -6.98
C PHE A 102 -29.10 -9.11 -8.42
N GLU A 103 -29.37 -8.28 -9.44
CA GLU A 103 -29.30 -8.70 -10.85
C GLU A 103 -27.94 -8.35 -11.47
N GLU A 104 -27.35 -9.34 -12.12
CA GLU A 104 -26.02 -9.38 -12.76
C GLU A 104 -25.81 -8.29 -13.84
N SER A 105 -26.89 -7.64 -14.30
CA SER A 105 -26.91 -6.69 -15.41
C SER A 105 -26.77 -5.20 -15.03
N ASN A 106 -26.45 -4.86 -13.76
CA ASN A 106 -26.55 -3.46 -13.27
C ASN A 106 -25.28 -2.93 -12.55
N LYS A 107 -24.08 -3.35 -12.96
CA LYS A 107 -22.80 -2.79 -12.47
C LYS A 107 -22.75 -1.25 -12.60
N ASP A 108 -23.26 -0.70 -13.70
CA ASP A 108 -23.26 0.75 -13.97
C ASP A 108 -24.19 1.57 -13.05
N LYS A 109 -25.29 0.97 -12.56
CA LYS A 109 -26.19 1.65 -11.63
C LYS A 109 -25.63 1.69 -10.21
N LEU A 110 -24.87 0.68 -9.81
CA LEU A 110 -24.19 0.62 -8.52
C LEU A 110 -23.16 1.76 -8.41
N LEU A 111 -22.40 2.00 -9.48
CA LEU A 111 -21.50 3.14 -9.62
C LEU A 111 -22.23 4.50 -9.58
N SER A 112 -23.40 4.63 -10.21
CA SER A 112 -24.18 5.88 -10.22
C SER A 112 -24.80 6.24 -8.85
N LEU A 113 -25.15 5.22 -8.06
CA LEU A 113 -25.76 5.39 -6.74
C LEU A 113 -24.70 5.68 -5.65
N VAL A 114 -23.48 5.22 -5.89
CA VAL A 114 -22.28 5.52 -5.10
C VAL A 114 -21.66 6.87 -5.52
N GLY A 115 -21.77 7.23 -6.80
CA GLY A 115 -21.27 8.48 -7.39
C GLY A 115 -22.11 9.73 -7.07
N GLY A 116 -23.30 9.60 -6.49
CA GLY A 116 -24.13 10.74 -6.07
C GLY A 116 -23.61 11.50 -4.82
N LEU A 117 -22.49 11.08 -4.24
CA LEU A 117 -21.85 11.70 -3.06
C LEU A 117 -20.59 12.51 -3.40
N THR A 118 -20.24 12.70 -4.68
CA THR A 118 -19.02 13.45 -5.07
C THR A 118 -19.22 14.94 -5.26
N ALA A 119 -20.34 15.52 -4.82
CA ALA A 119 -20.50 16.97 -4.75
C ALA A 119 -20.18 17.50 -3.35
N GLY A 120 -18.88 17.60 -3.04
CA GLY A 120 -18.38 18.49 -1.98
C GLY A 120 -17.79 17.82 -0.74
N GLY A 121 -16.46 17.87 -0.63
CA GLY A 121 -15.76 18.06 0.64
C GLY A 121 -15.66 16.86 1.58
N ALA A 122 -14.44 16.39 1.80
CA ALA A 122 -14.01 15.34 2.72
C ALA A 122 -14.31 15.58 4.23
N TYR A 123 -15.22 16.49 4.60
CA TYR A 123 -15.45 16.90 5.98
C TYR A 123 -16.76 16.42 6.62
N GLY A 124 -17.70 15.84 5.85
CA GLY A 124 -19.01 15.39 6.38
C GLY A 124 -19.11 13.91 6.77
N ALA A 125 -18.16 13.06 6.38
CA ALA A 125 -18.25 11.62 6.60
C ALA A 125 -17.86 11.19 8.04
N TYR A 126 -17.05 12.00 8.73
CA TYR A 126 -16.62 11.73 10.11
C TYR A 126 -17.77 11.86 11.12
N ASP A 127 -18.77 12.72 10.87
CA ASP A 127 -19.94 12.86 11.74
C ASP A 127 -21.02 11.80 11.50
N GLY A 128 -21.06 11.18 10.31
CA GLY A 128 -21.96 10.04 10.03
C GLY A 128 -21.66 8.80 10.88
N PHE A 129 -20.43 8.70 11.39
CA PHE A 129 -20.00 7.67 12.35
C PHE A 129 -20.75 7.78 13.69
N ASN A 130 -21.07 8.99 14.16
CA ASN A 130 -21.71 9.21 15.46
C ASN A 130 -23.25 9.14 15.41
N THR A 131 -23.88 9.51 14.29
CA THR A 131 -25.34 9.50 14.18
C THR A 131 -25.94 8.10 14.01
N ALA A 132 -25.20 7.14 13.44
CA ALA A 132 -25.68 5.76 13.24
C ALA A 132 -25.53 4.85 14.47
N LEU A 133 -24.66 5.21 15.43
CA LEU A 133 -24.36 4.37 16.59
C LEU A 133 -25.45 4.38 17.67
N SER A 134 -26.30 5.41 17.70
CA SER A 134 -27.46 5.48 18.61
C SER A 134 -28.59 4.50 18.24
N GLU A 135 -28.62 4.01 17.00
CA GLU A 135 -29.59 3.01 16.49
C GLU A 135 -28.91 1.71 15.99
N ALA A 136 -27.60 1.54 16.23
CA ALA A 136 -26.83 0.40 15.72
C ALA A 136 -27.23 -0.93 16.36
N THR A 137 -27.49 -1.93 15.51
CA THR A 137 -27.74 -3.31 15.94
C THR A 137 -26.50 -3.94 16.57
N GLU A 138 -26.66 -5.06 17.28
CA GLU A 138 -25.52 -5.79 17.84
C GLU A 138 -24.54 -6.24 16.75
N PHE A 139 -25.03 -6.70 15.59
CA PHE A 139 -24.15 -7.02 14.48
C PHE A 139 -23.43 -5.78 13.94
N SER A 140 -24.11 -4.64 13.81
CA SER A 140 -23.49 -3.41 13.28
C SER A 140 -22.30 -2.96 14.14
N ARG A 141 -22.42 -3.05 15.48
CA ARG A 141 -21.31 -2.77 16.40
C ARG A 141 -20.17 -3.78 16.25
N MET A 142 -20.50 -5.06 16.21
CA MET A 142 -19.50 -6.13 16.02
C MET A 142 -18.78 -5.99 14.67
N LEU A 143 -19.51 -5.68 13.60
CA LEU A 143 -18.96 -5.43 12.26
C LEU A 143 -18.02 -4.21 12.27
N ALA A 144 -18.40 -3.12 12.95
CA ALA A 144 -17.54 -1.95 13.10
C ALA A 144 -16.21 -2.31 13.79
N GLU A 145 -16.26 -3.12 14.86
CA GLU A 145 -15.06 -3.61 15.55
C GLU A 145 -14.22 -4.52 14.65
N ALA A 146 -14.85 -5.46 13.94
CA ALA A 146 -14.15 -6.34 13.00
C ALA A 146 -13.43 -5.54 11.91
N ILE A 147 -14.10 -4.55 11.31
CA ILE A 147 -13.50 -3.67 10.29
C ILE A 147 -12.34 -2.86 10.88
N ARG A 148 -12.47 -2.34 12.11
CA ARG A 148 -11.40 -1.58 12.79
C ARG A 148 -10.17 -2.41 13.07
N ASP A 149 -10.34 -3.67 13.43
CA ASP A 149 -9.21 -4.57 13.68
C ASP A 149 -8.46 -4.86 12.38
N VAL A 150 -9.19 -5.16 11.28
CA VAL A 150 -8.59 -5.33 9.95
C VAL A 150 -7.91 -4.05 9.46
N GLU A 151 -8.55 -2.89 9.63
CA GLU A 151 -7.99 -1.59 9.27
C GLU A 151 -6.66 -1.34 10.00
N ARG A 152 -6.56 -1.70 11.29
CA ARG A 152 -5.32 -1.55 12.07
C ARG A 152 -4.20 -2.44 11.52
N GLU A 153 -4.49 -3.71 11.29
CA GLU A 153 -3.51 -4.67 10.73
C GLU A 153 -2.98 -4.21 9.36
N LEU A 154 -3.88 -3.80 8.45
CA LEU A 154 -3.49 -3.34 7.13
C LEU A 154 -2.72 -2.02 7.17
N ARG A 155 -3.06 -1.11 8.08
CA ARG A 155 -2.28 0.12 8.29
C ARG A 155 -0.87 -0.17 8.78
N GLU A 156 -0.70 -1.15 9.67
CA GLU A 156 0.64 -1.57 10.11
C GLU A 156 1.44 -2.14 8.95
N ILE A 157 0.83 -2.98 8.11
CA ILE A 157 1.46 -3.51 6.89
C ILE A 157 1.85 -2.38 5.92
N LYS A 158 0.94 -1.44 5.65
CA LYS A 158 1.18 -0.30 4.77
C LYS A 158 2.36 0.54 5.25
N ARG A 159 2.36 0.93 6.53
CA ARG A 159 3.47 1.68 7.15
C ARG A 159 4.78 0.92 7.09
N GLY A 160 4.76 -0.40 7.29
CA GLY A 160 5.94 -1.25 7.17
C GLY A 160 6.53 -1.25 5.76
N LYS A 161 5.67 -1.36 4.73
CA LYS A 161 6.08 -1.28 3.33
C LYS A 161 6.64 0.10 2.97
N GLU A 162 5.97 1.17 3.38
CA GLU A 162 6.41 2.55 3.14
C GLU A 162 7.77 2.81 3.79
N ALA A 163 7.95 2.42 5.05
CA ALA A 163 9.23 2.56 5.76
C ALA A 163 10.36 1.76 5.09
N ALA A 164 10.07 0.55 4.60
CA ALA A 164 11.05 -0.25 3.88
C ALA A 164 11.45 0.38 2.53
N MET A 165 10.48 0.95 1.80
CA MET A 165 10.76 1.67 0.55
C MET A 165 11.60 2.93 0.80
N GLU A 166 11.27 3.70 1.83
CA GLU A 166 12.03 4.92 2.16
C GLU A 166 13.45 4.57 2.62
N ALA A 167 13.61 3.57 3.49
CA ALA A 167 14.94 3.10 3.91
C ALA A 167 15.79 2.62 2.73
N ARG A 168 15.18 1.93 1.76
CA ARG A 168 15.85 1.52 0.53
C ARG A 168 16.24 2.72 -0.33
N ARG A 169 15.36 3.71 -0.46
CA ARG A 169 15.63 4.94 -1.22
C ARG A 169 16.80 5.71 -0.60
N GLU A 170 16.82 5.88 0.71
CA GLU A 170 17.92 6.51 1.43
C GLU A 170 19.23 5.73 1.24
N ALA A 171 19.19 4.39 1.33
CA ALA A 171 20.37 3.56 1.13
C ALA A 171 20.94 3.71 -0.30
N LEU A 172 20.08 3.78 -1.31
CA LEU A 172 20.48 4.03 -2.70
C LEU A 172 21.09 5.42 -2.88
N GLN A 173 20.52 6.44 -2.25
CA GLN A 173 21.07 7.81 -2.30
C GLN A 173 22.45 7.88 -1.64
N ARG A 174 22.62 7.24 -0.48
CA ARG A 174 23.94 7.16 0.18
C ARG A 174 24.96 6.44 -0.70
N LEU A 175 24.58 5.33 -1.31
CA LEU A 175 25.46 4.57 -2.18
C LEU A 175 25.88 5.36 -3.44
N LYS A 176 24.97 6.18 -4.00
CA LYS A 176 25.31 7.12 -5.07
C LYS A 176 26.32 8.18 -4.62
N GLY A 177 26.10 8.79 -3.46
CA GLY A 177 27.04 9.77 -2.91
C GLY A 177 28.42 9.17 -2.63
N GLU A 178 28.47 7.95 -2.09
CA GLU A 178 29.75 7.23 -1.90
C GLU A 178 30.44 6.90 -3.24
N LEU A 179 29.68 6.56 -4.28
CA LEU A 179 30.24 6.31 -5.61
C LEU A 179 30.88 7.58 -6.19
N GLU A 180 30.18 8.71 -6.11
CA GLU A 180 30.67 10.02 -6.57
C GLU A 180 31.94 10.46 -5.82
N GLU A 181 31.98 10.28 -4.50
CA GLU A 181 33.16 10.56 -3.68
C GLU A 181 34.38 9.74 -4.13
N VAL A 182 34.19 8.44 -4.38
CA VAL A 182 35.29 7.57 -4.77
C VAL A 182 35.76 7.83 -6.20
N TYR A 183 34.87 8.23 -7.11
CA TYR A 183 35.28 8.73 -8.43
C TYR A 183 36.13 10.01 -8.32
N ALA A 184 35.78 10.93 -7.41
CA ALA A 184 36.59 12.13 -7.17
C ALA A 184 37.98 11.75 -6.62
N GLU A 185 38.04 10.82 -5.66
CA GLU A 185 39.31 10.28 -5.14
C GLU A 185 40.17 9.62 -6.21
N LEU A 186 39.55 8.83 -7.09
CA LEU A 186 40.22 8.18 -8.21
C LEU A 186 40.77 9.21 -9.19
N THR A 187 40.01 10.28 -9.46
CA THR A 187 40.44 11.38 -10.34
C THR A 187 41.68 12.07 -9.79
N VAL A 188 41.71 12.39 -8.50
CA VAL A 188 42.89 12.98 -7.85
C VAL A 188 44.10 12.04 -7.96
N LEU A 189 43.91 10.75 -7.66
CA LEU A 189 44.98 9.77 -7.77
C LEU A 189 45.55 9.66 -9.20
N ARG A 190 44.72 9.81 -10.23
CA ARG A 190 45.19 9.85 -11.62
C ARG A 190 46.18 10.98 -11.84
N GLU A 191 45.83 12.19 -11.42
CA GLU A 191 46.68 13.37 -11.56
C GLU A 191 48.01 13.21 -10.79
N GLU A 192 47.97 12.60 -9.60
CA GLU A 192 49.18 12.29 -8.83
C GLU A 192 50.09 11.27 -9.53
N ILE A 193 49.50 10.22 -10.13
CA ILE A 193 50.25 9.23 -10.93
C ILE A 193 50.87 9.88 -12.16
N ASP A 194 50.09 10.67 -12.91
CA ASP A 194 50.54 11.33 -14.14
C ASP A 194 51.67 12.33 -13.83
N LEU A 195 51.59 13.06 -12.71
CA LEU A 195 52.66 13.95 -12.25
C LEU A 195 53.94 13.17 -11.92
N ALA A 196 53.85 12.11 -11.11
CA ALA A 196 55.00 11.28 -10.74
C ALA A 196 55.65 10.61 -11.97
N GLU A 197 54.85 10.17 -12.95
CA GLU A 197 55.33 9.63 -14.22
C GLU A 197 56.11 10.70 -15.00
N SER A 198 55.61 11.94 -15.04
CA SER A 198 56.28 13.07 -15.68
C SER A 198 57.61 13.47 -15.01
N GLU A 199 57.74 13.25 -13.70
CA GLU A 199 58.97 13.40 -12.93
C GLU A 199 59.96 12.25 -13.12
N GLY A 200 59.60 11.22 -13.89
CA GLY A 200 60.43 10.04 -14.16
C GLY A 200 60.44 9.00 -13.04
N LYS A 201 59.47 9.05 -12.11
CA LYS A 201 59.32 8.06 -11.03
C LYS A 201 58.72 6.75 -11.55
N GLU A 202 58.98 5.65 -10.84
CA GLU A 202 58.42 4.33 -11.21
C GLU A 202 56.97 4.19 -10.71
N VAL A 203 55.98 4.36 -11.61
CA VAL A 203 54.54 4.35 -11.25
C VAL A 203 53.79 3.07 -11.63
N SER A 204 54.45 2.06 -12.18
CA SER A 204 53.82 0.88 -12.81
C SER A 204 52.80 0.16 -11.90
N LYS A 205 53.16 -0.04 -10.62
CA LYS A 205 52.29 -0.68 -9.61
C LYS A 205 51.09 0.19 -9.25
N ALA A 206 51.29 1.50 -9.10
CA ALA A 206 50.21 2.44 -8.79
C ALA A 206 49.21 2.51 -9.95
N LYS A 207 49.70 2.60 -11.19
CA LYS A 207 48.89 2.64 -12.42
C LYS A 207 48.03 1.39 -12.60
N SER A 208 48.58 0.20 -12.39
CA SER A 208 47.81 -1.06 -12.47
C SER A 208 46.68 -1.13 -11.42
N ARG A 209 46.92 -0.62 -10.21
CA ARG A 209 45.91 -0.58 -9.14
C ARG A 209 44.83 0.47 -9.44
N TYR A 210 45.22 1.62 -9.98
CA TYR A 210 44.32 2.65 -10.49
C TYR A 210 43.36 2.10 -11.55
N GLU A 211 43.88 1.46 -12.60
CA GLU A 211 43.06 0.88 -13.69
C GLU A 211 42.07 -0.17 -13.14
N ARG A 212 42.51 -0.96 -12.14
CA ARG A 212 41.62 -1.92 -11.49
C ARG A 212 40.53 -1.24 -10.67
N ALA A 213 40.85 -0.14 -9.99
CA ALA A 213 39.88 0.65 -9.25
C ALA A 213 38.84 1.28 -10.18
N GLU A 214 39.28 1.87 -11.30
CA GLU A 214 38.42 2.47 -12.33
C GLU A 214 37.39 1.46 -12.83
N LYS A 215 37.84 0.29 -13.27
CA LYS A 215 36.95 -0.78 -13.72
C LYS A 215 35.95 -1.22 -12.65
N LEU A 216 36.36 -1.25 -11.38
CA LEU A 216 35.46 -1.62 -10.28
C LEU A 216 34.40 -0.54 -10.01
N LEU A 217 34.71 0.75 -10.23
CA LEU A 217 33.72 1.82 -10.14
C LEU A 217 32.71 1.75 -11.29
N ASP A 218 33.16 1.50 -12.52
CA ASP A 218 32.27 1.29 -13.66
C ASP A 218 31.31 0.11 -13.41
N GLU A 219 31.85 -1.02 -12.93
CA GLU A 219 31.04 -2.19 -12.59
C GLU A 219 30.09 -1.91 -11.40
N ALA A 220 30.45 -1.00 -10.49
CA ALA A 220 29.59 -0.58 -9.39
C ALA A 220 28.43 0.30 -9.88
N GLU A 221 28.70 1.23 -10.79
CA GLU A 221 27.72 2.10 -11.42
C GLU A 221 26.70 1.32 -12.26
N GLU A 222 27.18 0.37 -13.07
CA GLU A 222 26.33 -0.52 -13.85
C GLU A 222 25.44 -1.39 -12.93
N ALA A 223 26.02 -1.92 -11.85
CA ALA A 223 25.28 -2.69 -10.87
C ALA A 223 24.20 -1.84 -10.19
N LEU A 224 24.49 -0.58 -9.88
CA LEU A 224 23.54 0.34 -9.27
C LEU A 224 22.39 0.69 -10.23
N SER A 225 22.72 0.97 -11.49
CA SER A 225 21.75 1.27 -12.56
C SER A 225 20.84 0.10 -12.88
N SER A 226 21.33 -1.14 -12.67
CA SER A 226 20.56 -2.37 -12.84
C SER A 226 19.89 -2.88 -11.55
N GLY A 227 19.90 -2.10 -10.46
CA GLY A 227 19.25 -2.44 -9.19
C GLY A 227 19.94 -3.53 -8.37
N LYS A 228 21.19 -3.88 -8.70
CA LYS A 228 22.01 -4.91 -8.03
C LYS A 228 22.82 -4.29 -6.87
N GLU A 229 22.12 -3.78 -5.87
CA GLU A 229 22.68 -3.02 -4.74
C GLU A 229 23.85 -3.72 -4.02
N ILE A 230 23.73 -5.02 -3.75
CA ILE A 230 24.77 -5.81 -3.08
C ILE A 230 26.06 -5.84 -3.91
N LYS A 231 25.92 -6.02 -5.23
CA LYS A 231 27.07 -6.04 -6.16
C LYS A 231 27.71 -4.66 -6.26
N ALA A 232 26.90 -3.61 -6.37
CA ALA A 232 27.38 -2.22 -6.40
C ALA A 232 28.21 -1.90 -5.15
N LYS A 233 27.70 -2.23 -3.97
CA LYS A 233 28.41 -2.02 -2.69
C LYS A 233 29.71 -2.82 -2.60
N ALA A 234 29.71 -4.07 -3.06
CA ALA A 234 30.91 -4.91 -3.07
C ALA A 234 32.00 -4.34 -3.98
N ASN A 235 31.63 -3.93 -5.19
CA ASN A 235 32.53 -3.34 -6.17
C ASN A 235 33.09 -2.00 -5.70
N LEU A 236 32.25 -1.13 -5.13
CA LEU A 236 32.68 0.14 -4.54
C LEU A 236 33.70 -0.05 -3.41
N LYS A 237 33.46 -1.02 -2.52
CA LYS A 237 34.42 -1.36 -1.44
C LYS A 237 35.74 -1.86 -1.99
N ALA A 238 35.70 -2.68 -3.04
CA ALA A 238 36.92 -3.17 -3.69
C ALA A 238 37.67 -2.03 -4.41
N ALA A 239 36.97 -1.10 -5.06
CA ALA A 239 37.55 0.07 -5.70
C ALA A 239 38.29 0.96 -4.69
N ARG A 240 37.64 1.30 -3.56
CA ARG A 240 38.28 2.04 -2.46
C ARG A 240 39.59 1.38 -2.00
N ARG A 241 39.58 0.05 -1.84
CA ARG A 241 40.78 -0.69 -1.45
C ARG A 241 41.87 -0.60 -2.51
N MET A 242 41.52 -0.63 -3.81
CA MET A 242 42.50 -0.48 -4.89
C MET A 242 43.08 0.93 -4.95
N ILE A 243 42.28 1.97 -4.70
CA ILE A 243 42.75 3.36 -4.58
C ILE A 243 43.75 3.50 -3.43
N GLU A 244 43.42 2.98 -2.25
CA GLU A 244 44.33 2.99 -1.09
C GLU A 244 45.65 2.29 -1.40
N LEU A 245 45.58 1.10 -2.02
CA LEU A 245 46.79 0.38 -2.44
C LEU A 245 47.57 1.16 -3.50
N ALA A 246 46.91 1.84 -4.43
CA ALA A 246 47.57 2.64 -5.46
C ALA A 246 48.32 3.82 -4.84
N ARG A 247 47.69 4.55 -3.91
CA ARG A 247 48.31 5.64 -3.14
C ARG A 247 49.56 5.16 -2.40
N ASN A 248 49.47 4.05 -1.66
CA ASN A 248 50.63 3.51 -0.94
C ASN A 248 51.79 3.14 -1.89
N ALA A 249 51.50 2.57 -3.07
CA ALA A 249 52.54 2.28 -4.05
C ALA A 249 53.17 3.54 -4.65
N LEU A 250 52.39 4.62 -4.77
CA LEU A 250 52.89 5.90 -5.24
C LEU A 250 53.79 6.55 -4.19
N GLU A 251 53.37 6.57 -2.93
CA GLU A 251 54.17 7.08 -1.80
C GLU A 251 55.51 6.33 -1.64
N GLU A 252 55.52 5.01 -1.82
CA GLU A 252 56.75 4.20 -1.79
C GLU A 252 57.73 4.54 -2.94
N ALA A 253 57.23 5.11 -4.03
CA ALA A 253 58.00 5.43 -5.24
C ALA A 253 58.47 6.90 -5.30
N MET A 254 57.98 7.77 -4.40
CA MET A 254 58.40 9.17 -4.28
C MET A 254 59.61 9.32 -3.38
#